data_AF-A0A972BHC0-F1
#
_entry.id   AF-A0A972BHC0-F1
#
_cell.length_a   1.000
_cell.length_b   1.000
_cell.length_c   1.000
_cell.angle_alpha   90.00
_cell.angle_beta   90.00
_cell.angle_gamma   90.00
#
_symmetry.space_group_name_H-M   'P 1'
#
loop_
_entity.id
_entity.type
_entity.pdbx_description
1 polymer ?
#
loop_
_entity_poly.entity_id
_entity_poly.type
_entity_poly.pdbx_seq_one_letter_code
_entity_poly.pdbx_strand_id
1 'polypeptide(L)'
;MEKDRQTPNQALPGSIPVRRHAEVNRCSWDPMRSKWQIQGQLIVEYDGDTGEEYAFTLEDGPDGYHVIDESSGPIPESERYWLRKWAGARKAQLYEEDYWW
;
A
#
# COMPACT_ATOMS: atom_id res chain seq x y z
N MET A 1 -2.48 37.93 -7.14
CA MET A 1 -2.88 36.79 -7.99
C MET A 1 -1.65 36.36 -8.77
N GLU A 2 -0.84 35.48 -8.20
CA GLU A 2 0.37 34.89 -8.81
C GLU A 2 0.88 33.85 -7.81
N LYS A 3 1.27 32.61 -8.10
CA LYS A 3 1.35 31.79 -9.32
C LYS A 3 1.35 30.33 -8.82
N ASP A 4 0.47 29.50 -9.37
CA ASP A 4 0.58 28.04 -9.27
C ASP A 4 1.97 27.58 -9.76
N ARG A 5 2.75 26.95 -8.87
CA ARG A 5 3.90 26.13 -9.24
C ARG A 5 3.50 24.67 -9.03
N GLN A 6 2.71 24.14 -9.95
CA GLN A 6 2.66 22.70 -10.18
C GLN A 6 3.92 22.31 -10.93
N THR A 7 4.83 21.63 -10.23
CA THR A 7 5.97 20.94 -10.82
C THR A 7 5.43 19.72 -11.57
N PRO A 8 5.57 19.62 -12.90
CA PRO A 8 5.23 18.38 -13.59
C PRO A 8 6.32 17.36 -13.25
N ASN A 9 5.95 16.31 -12.51
CA ASN A 9 6.78 15.12 -12.36
C ASN A 9 7.08 14.59 -13.77
N GLN A 10 8.30 14.84 -14.25
CA GLN A 10 8.79 14.28 -15.51
C GLN A 10 8.94 12.77 -15.33
N ALA A 11 7.92 12.02 -15.75
CA ALA A 11 8.05 10.60 -16.00
C ALA A 11 9.11 10.40 -17.10
N LEU A 12 10.05 9.49 -16.88
CA LEU A 12 11.07 9.13 -17.85
C LEU A 12 10.40 8.62 -19.15
N PRO A 13 10.90 9.01 -20.35
CA PRO A 13 10.34 8.54 -21.60
C PRO A 13 10.55 7.02 -21.72
N GLY A 14 9.46 6.26 -21.55
CA GLY A 14 9.44 4.80 -21.67
C GLY A 14 8.94 4.03 -20.44
N SER A 15 8.70 4.70 -19.30
CA SER A 15 8.00 4.06 -18.18
C SER A 15 6.50 4.14 -18.38
N ILE A 16 5.83 3.01 -18.61
CA ILE A 16 4.37 2.92 -18.58
C ILE A 16 3.92 3.45 -17.20
N PRO A 17 3.01 4.43 -17.13
CA PRO A 17 2.53 4.93 -15.85
C PRO A 17 1.80 3.80 -15.12
N VAL A 18 2.32 3.41 -13.95
CA VAL A 18 1.72 2.38 -13.09
C VAL A 18 1.04 3.06 -11.91
N ARG A 19 -0.27 2.91 -11.79
CA ARG A 19 -1.01 3.31 -10.60
C ARG A 19 -1.22 2.10 -9.70
N ARG A 20 -1.16 2.32 -8.39
CA ARG A 20 -1.32 1.28 -7.37
C ARG A 20 -2.31 1.77 -6.34
N HIS A 21 -3.29 0.93 -6.04
CA HIS A 21 -4.30 1.20 -5.03
C HIS A 21 -4.48 -0.04 -4.15
N ALA A 22 -4.60 0.15 -2.84
CA ALA A 22 -4.89 -0.93 -1.90
C ALA A 22 -6.30 -0.75 -1.34
N GLU A 23 -7.17 -1.71 -1.61
CA GLU A 23 -8.50 -1.81 -1.02
C GLU A 23 -8.43 -2.65 0.25
N VAL A 24 -8.84 -2.05 1.37
CA VAL A 24 -8.89 -2.75 2.66
C VAL A 24 -10.26 -3.36 2.84
N ASN A 25 -10.31 -4.69 2.91
CA ASN A 25 -11.54 -5.44 3.15
C ASN A 25 -11.78 -5.62 4.66
N ARG A 26 -10.72 -5.91 5.40
CA ARG A 26 -10.81 -6.20 6.84
C ARG A 26 -9.51 -5.84 7.56
N CYS A 27 -9.64 -5.19 8.71
CA CYS A 27 -8.57 -5.09 9.70
C CYS A 27 -8.97 -5.90 10.93
N SER A 28 -8.06 -6.71 11.44
CA SER A 28 -8.32 -7.55 12.63
C SER A 28 -7.09 -7.64 13.52
N TRP A 29 -7.34 -7.71 14.82
CA TRP A 29 -6.32 -8.04 15.80
C TRP A 29 -6.25 -9.56 15.97
N ASP A 30 -5.06 -10.14 15.77
CA ASP A 30 -4.77 -11.53 16.13
C ASP A 30 -4.33 -11.57 17.61
N PRO A 31 -5.15 -12.10 18.53
CA PRO A 31 -4.83 -12.14 19.95
C PRO A 31 -3.77 -13.19 20.31
N MET A 32 -3.57 -14.21 19.46
CA MET A 32 -2.55 -15.24 19.72
C MET A 32 -1.16 -14.72 19.36
N ARG A 33 -1.08 -13.90 18.30
CA ARG A 33 0.18 -13.29 17.85
C ARG A 33 0.41 -11.90 18.40
N SER A 34 -0.60 -11.30 19.04
CA SER A 34 -0.62 -9.90 19.48
C SER A 34 -0.23 -8.94 18.37
N LYS A 35 -0.85 -9.10 17.20
CA LYS A 35 -0.51 -8.35 15.99
C LYS A 35 -1.76 -7.91 15.23
N TRP A 36 -1.69 -6.73 14.63
CA TRP A 36 -2.68 -6.29 13.67
C TRP A 36 -2.47 -6.97 12.33
N GLN A 37 -3.56 -7.36 11.69
CA GLN A 37 -3.60 -7.88 10.33
C GLN A 37 -4.52 -7.03 9.48
N ILE A 38 -4.09 -6.75 8.25
CA ILE A 38 -4.84 -6.03 7.22
C ILE A 38 -5.01 -6.97 6.04
N GLN A 39 -6.25 -7.32 5.75
CA GLN A 39 -6.64 -8.13 4.59
C GLN A 39 -7.25 -7.22 3.53
N GLY A 40 -6.81 -7.39 2.30
CA GLY A 40 -7.21 -6.50 1.23
C GLY A 40 -6.83 -7.00 -0.15
N GLN A 41 -7.01 -6.12 -1.13
CA GLN A 41 -6.66 -6.33 -2.53
C GLN A 41 -5.80 -5.17 -3.01
N LEU A 42 -4.68 -5.49 -3.64
CA LEU A 42 -3.86 -4.54 -4.37
C LEU A 42 -4.32 -4.55 -5.83
N ILE A 43 -4.69 -3.39 -6.33
CA ILE A 43 -5.05 -3.16 -7.72
C ILE A 43 -3.92 -2.37 -8.36
N VAL A 44 -3.36 -2.91 -9.43
CA VAL A 44 -2.29 -2.28 -10.21
C VAL A 44 -2.85 -1.92 -11.58
N GLU A 45 -2.84 -0.65 -11.96
CA GLU A 45 -3.35 -0.20 -13.25
C GLU A 45 -2.21 0.21 -14.17
N TYR A 46 -2.26 -0.25 -15.43
CA TYR A 46 -1.30 0.08 -16.47
C TYR A 46 -2.02 0.85 -17.58
N ASP A 47 -1.60 2.10 -17.84
CA ASP A 47 -2.08 2.94 -18.95
C ASP A 47 -3.61 2.92 -19.23
N GLY A 48 -4.42 2.93 -18.17
CA GLY A 48 -5.89 3.01 -18.29
C GLY A 48 -6.61 1.68 -18.53
N ASP A 49 -5.89 0.56 -18.67
CA ASP A 49 -6.45 -0.78 -18.55
C ASP A 49 -6.48 -1.24 -17.08
N THR A 50 -7.54 -1.95 -16.70
CA THR A 50 -7.60 -2.63 -15.39
C THR A 50 -6.51 -3.69 -15.37
N GLY A 51 -5.43 -3.40 -14.66
CA GLY A 51 -4.28 -4.30 -14.59
C GLY A 51 -4.48 -5.36 -13.51
N GLU A 52 -3.37 -5.83 -12.95
CA GLU A 52 -3.34 -7.01 -12.11
C GLU A 52 -3.94 -6.75 -10.71
N GLU A 53 -4.63 -7.77 -10.19
CA GLU A 53 -5.22 -7.75 -8.85
C GLU A 53 -4.58 -8.83 -7.97
N TYR A 54 -4.16 -8.43 -6.76
CA TYR A 54 -3.48 -9.30 -5.81
C TYR A 54 -4.15 -9.23 -4.44
N ALA A 55 -4.74 -10.34 -3.99
CA ALA A 55 -5.14 -10.44 -2.59
C ALA A 55 -3.91 -10.48 -1.69
N PHE A 56 -3.94 -9.71 -0.60
CA PHE A 56 -2.86 -9.68 0.38
C PHE A 56 -3.41 -9.79 1.79
N THR A 57 -2.62 -10.43 2.67
CA THR A 57 -2.70 -10.20 4.11
C THR A 57 -1.38 -9.61 4.60
N LEU A 58 -1.46 -8.41 5.17
CA LEU A 58 -0.35 -7.78 5.87
C LEU A 58 -0.46 -8.06 7.36
N GLU A 59 0.65 -8.36 8.00
CA GLU A 59 0.77 -8.50 9.46
C GLU A 59 1.74 -7.44 9.99
N ASP A 60 1.35 -6.76 11.06
CA ASP A 60 2.21 -5.80 11.74
C ASP A 60 3.37 -6.52 12.46
N GLY A 61 4.53 -5.89 12.45
CA GLY A 61 5.77 -6.46 12.97
C GLY A 61 6.71 -5.38 13.50
N PRO A 62 7.83 -5.79 14.14
CA PRO A 62 8.81 -4.86 14.71
C PRO A 62 9.44 -3.94 13.65
N ASP A 63 9.58 -4.44 12.41
CA ASP A 63 10.14 -3.69 11.27
C ASP A 63 9.05 -3.08 10.36
N GLY A 64 7.78 -3.11 10.81
CA GLY A 64 6.61 -2.67 10.05
C GLY A 64 5.74 -3.81 9.53
N TYR A 65 4.88 -3.50 8.55
CA TYR A 65 3.97 -4.49 7.98
C TYR A 65 4.69 -5.41 7.00
N HIS A 66 4.34 -6.70 7.04
CA HIS A 66 4.85 -7.73 6.12
C HIS A 66 3.70 -8.51 5.49
N VAL A 67 3.84 -8.87 4.21
CA VAL A 67 2.90 -9.77 3.53
C VAL A 67 3.11 -11.18 4.09
N ILE A 68 2.06 -11.78 4.65
CA ILE A 68 2.09 -13.12 5.24
C ILE A 68 1.21 -14.13 4.49
N ASP A 69 0.34 -13.67 3.61
CA ASP A 69 -0.51 -14.51 2.77
C ASP A 69 -0.69 -13.91 1.38
N GLU A 70 -0.71 -14.80 0.41
CA GLU A 70 -0.71 -14.54 -1.04
C GLU A 70 -1.70 -15.48 -1.73
N SER A 71 -2.90 -15.59 -1.16
CA SER A 71 -3.91 -16.57 -1.56
C SER A 71 -4.29 -16.53 -3.04
N SER A 72 -4.12 -15.37 -3.70
CA SER A 72 -4.41 -15.17 -5.12
C SER A 72 -3.22 -15.39 -6.06
N GLY A 73 -2.06 -15.80 -5.53
CA GLY A 73 -0.82 -16.00 -6.28
C GLY A 73 0.31 -15.07 -5.84
N PRO A 74 1.54 -15.32 -6.33
CA PRO A 74 2.72 -14.58 -5.90
C PRO A 74 2.61 -13.11 -6.30
N ILE A 75 2.64 -12.24 -5.31
CA ILE A 75 2.74 -10.80 -5.48
C ILE A 75 4.18 -10.47 -5.93
N PRO A 76 4.39 -9.70 -7.01
CA PRO A 76 5.72 -9.28 -7.43
C PRO A 76 6.44 -8.47 -6.34
N GLU A 77 7.76 -8.57 -6.26
CA GLU A 77 8.54 -7.89 -5.19
C GLU A 77 8.34 -6.37 -5.19
N SER A 78 8.18 -5.74 -6.37
CA SER A 78 7.87 -4.31 -6.48
C SER A 78 6.56 -3.95 -5.77
N GLU A 79 5.56 -4.81 -5.92
CA GLU A 79 4.22 -4.65 -5.37
C GLU A 79 4.19 -4.95 -3.87
N ARG A 80 4.96 -5.95 -3.41
CA ARG A 80 5.19 -6.18 -1.98
C ARG A 80 5.84 -4.99 -1.33
N TYR A 81 6.91 -4.45 -1.93
CA TYR A 81 7.61 -3.30 -1.39
C TYR A 81 6.68 -2.09 -1.30
N TRP A 82 5.87 -1.85 -2.34
CA TRP A 82 4.88 -0.79 -2.33
C TRP A 82 3.85 -0.96 -1.21
N LEU A 83 3.27 -2.16 -1.05
CA LEU A 83 2.31 -2.47 0.02
C LEU A 83 2.88 -2.22 1.42
N ARG A 84 4.13 -2.63 1.69
CA ARG A 84 4.80 -2.38 2.97
C ARG A 84 4.94 -0.89 3.25
N LYS A 85 5.35 -0.10 2.25
CA LYS A 85 5.48 1.36 2.37
C LYS A 85 4.12 2.04 2.57
N TRP A 86 3.10 1.62 1.83
CA TRP A 86 1.73 2.11 1.96
C TRP A 86 1.17 1.87 3.38
N ALA A 87 1.27 0.65 3.89
CA ALA A 87 0.77 0.32 5.23
C ALA A 87 1.56 1.04 6.34
N GLY A 88 2.89 1.16 6.18
CA GLY A 88 3.73 1.94 7.08
C GLY A 88 3.33 3.42 7.12
N ALA A 89 3.08 4.04 5.96
CA ALA A 89 2.62 5.43 5.90
C ALA A 89 1.25 5.62 6.56
N ARG A 90 0.33 4.66 6.38
CA ARG A 90 -0.99 4.70 7.01
C ARG A 90 -0.90 4.60 8.54
N LYS A 91 -0.03 3.73 9.06
CA LYS A 91 0.25 3.63 10.49
C LYS A 91 0.88 4.91 11.05
N ALA A 92 1.80 5.53 10.31
CA ALA A 92 2.40 6.79 10.72
C ALA A 92 1.38 7.94 10.80
N GLN A 93 0.44 8.03 9.86
CA GLN A 93 -0.65 9.02 9.89
C GLN A 93 -1.50 8.88 11.15
N LEU A 94 -1.84 7.64 11.56
CA LEU A 94 -2.61 7.41 12.78
C LEU A 94 -1.85 7.85 14.04
N TYR A 95 -0.54 7.58 14.11
CA TYR A 95 0.26 8.04 15.25
C TYR A 95 0.44 9.55 15.25
N GLU A 96 0.64 10.19 14.10
CA GLU A 96 0.77 11.64 14.01
C GLU A 96 -0.51 12.34 14.45
N GLU A 97 -1.69 11.80 14.10
CA GLU A 97 -3.00 12.29 14.59
C GLU A 97 -3.18 12.10 16.11
N ASP A 98 -2.60 11.06 16.72
CA ASP A 98 -2.68 10.81 18.17
C ASP A 98 -1.79 11.76 19.01
N TYR A 99 -0.80 12.45 18.42
CA TYR A 99 0.09 13.39 19.13
C TYR A 99 -0.42 14.85 19.17
N TRP A 100 -1.56 15.17 18.56
CA TRP A 100 -2.14 16.52 18.53
C TRP A 100 -3.32 16.73 19.50
N TRP A 101 -3.27 16.12 20.69
CA TRP A 101 -4.24 16.34 21.78
C TRP A 101 -3.60 17.02 23.00
#